data_AF-A0A2Z6MMJ7-F1
#
_entry.id   AF-A0A2Z6MMJ7-F1
#
_cell.length_a   1.000
_cell.length_b   1.000
_cell.length_c   1.000
_cell.angle_alpha   90.00
_cell.angle_beta   90.00
_cell.angle_gamma   90.00
#
_symmetry.space_group_name_H-M   'P 1'
#
loop_
_entity.id
_entity.type
_entity.pdbx_description
1 polymer ?
#
loop_
_entity_poly.entity_id
_entity_poly.type
_entity_poly.pdbx_seq_one_letter_code
_entity_poly.pdbx_strand_id
1 'polypeptide(L)'
;MIIHSKVFVWNCRGAANTSFLRYCKQYVDVHRPIMLIIVETRCDPKKLCCTFKLLGYDEMLTTENRGYTGGIVVAWKKENINVTLTSKKFQFMHLKVQFPNGRDWYFTPVYASPNEENRRVLWEDLKNIAARMEDSRLLAGDFNDIMFSTEKKGGAPVSVRKCNNFRERINACQLMDIGSMGAKFTWRGPNYHGGQRIYERLDRALSNDKWRIQFPDGYVRVLPRVIEKANGNRGVKISDQVAHMLQ
;
A
#
# COMPACT_ATOMS: atom_id res chain seq x y z
N MET A 1 13.51 25.31 2.47
CA MET A 1 14.06 23.95 2.55
C MET A 1 12.98 22.99 2.07
N ILE A 2 13.18 22.35 0.92
CA ILE A 2 12.22 21.40 0.35
C ILE A 2 12.26 20.12 1.20
N ILE A 3 11.16 19.76 1.87
CA ILE A 3 11.10 18.56 2.70
C ILE A 3 10.61 17.39 1.84
N HIS A 4 11.52 16.64 1.23
CA HIS A 4 11.16 15.44 0.49
C HIS A 4 10.58 14.36 1.43
N SER A 5 9.26 14.24 1.43
CA SER A 5 8.49 13.45 2.41
C SER A 5 8.08 12.08 1.85
N LYS A 6 8.98 11.11 1.82
CA LYS A 6 8.70 9.80 1.20
C LYS A 6 7.91 8.86 2.11
N VAL A 7 6.90 8.19 1.55
CA VAL A 7 6.11 7.16 2.23
C VAL A 7 6.29 5.81 1.52
N PHE A 8 6.68 4.78 2.27
CA PHE A 8 6.98 3.47 1.71
C PHE A 8 5.87 2.49 2.05
N VAL A 9 5.26 1.81 1.07
CA VAL A 9 4.16 0.86 1.28
C VAL A 9 4.52 -0.51 0.73
N TRP A 10 4.81 -1.45 1.62
CA TRP A 10 5.36 -2.73 1.22
C TRP A 10 4.51 -3.90 1.67
N ASN A 11 3.99 -4.65 0.70
CA ASN A 11 3.48 -5.99 0.94
C ASN A 11 4.65 -6.98 1.06
N CYS A 12 5.05 -7.27 2.30
CA CYS A 12 6.22 -8.11 2.60
C CYS A 12 5.95 -9.62 2.51
N ARG A 13 4.67 -10.05 2.59
CA ARG A 13 4.22 -11.46 2.62
C ARG A 13 4.86 -12.33 3.71
N GLY A 14 5.11 -11.73 4.86
CA GLY A 14 5.74 -12.39 6.00
C GLY A 14 6.99 -11.65 6.44
N ALA A 15 6.88 -10.96 7.56
CA ALA A 15 7.97 -10.26 8.22
C ALA A 15 8.69 -11.14 9.28
N ALA A 16 8.31 -12.42 9.38
CA ALA A 16 8.87 -13.35 10.36
C ALA A 16 10.26 -13.92 10.01
N ASN A 17 10.74 -13.73 8.77
CA ASN A 17 12.04 -14.22 8.34
C ASN A 17 13.16 -13.27 8.76
N THR A 18 14.31 -13.79 9.21
CA THR A 18 15.51 -13.01 9.56
C THR A 18 16.01 -12.15 8.40
N SER A 19 15.75 -12.54 7.14
CA SER A 19 16.10 -11.73 5.98
C SER A 19 15.24 -10.47 5.82
N PHE A 20 14.06 -10.38 6.46
CA PHE A 20 13.16 -9.23 6.38
C PHE A 20 13.86 -7.95 6.83
N LEU A 21 14.54 -7.99 8.00
CA LEU A 21 15.25 -6.83 8.54
C LEU A 21 16.32 -6.35 7.56
N ARG A 22 17.09 -7.25 6.95
CA ARG A 22 18.15 -6.92 5.99
C ARG A 22 17.60 -6.18 4.77
N TYR A 23 16.53 -6.70 4.15
CA TYR A 23 15.94 -6.06 2.97
C TYR A 23 15.22 -4.76 3.32
N CYS A 24 14.50 -4.74 4.44
CA CYS A 24 13.86 -3.54 4.96
C CYS A 24 14.91 -2.44 5.20
N LYS A 25 16.02 -2.78 5.85
CA LYS A 25 17.14 -1.87 6.08
C LYS A 25 17.70 -1.32 4.77
N GLN A 26 17.90 -2.14 3.76
CA GLN A 26 18.39 -1.67 2.47
C GLN A 26 17.46 -0.64 1.82
N TYR A 27 16.13 -0.88 1.85
CA TYR A 27 15.17 0.11 1.36
C TYR A 27 15.17 1.39 2.19
N VAL A 28 15.25 1.27 3.52
CA VAL A 28 15.29 2.42 4.43
C VAL A 28 16.56 3.25 4.20
N ASP A 29 17.72 2.61 4.04
CA ASP A 29 18.99 3.30 3.82
C ASP A 29 19.02 4.04 2.48
N VAL A 30 18.47 3.44 1.42
CA VAL A 30 18.43 4.02 0.06
C VAL A 30 17.37 5.10 -0.06
N HIS A 31 16.14 4.83 0.39
CA HIS A 31 15.01 5.71 0.12
C HIS A 31 14.74 6.69 1.26
N ARG A 32 15.14 6.37 2.49
CA ARG A 32 14.93 7.16 3.72
C ARG A 32 13.48 7.63 3.90
N PRO A 33 12.50 6.70 3.95
CA PRO A 33 11.11 7.10 4.08
C PRO A 33 10.81 7.59 5.50
N ILE A 34 10.07 8.70 5.59
CA ILE A 34 9.63 9.29 6.86
C ILE A 34 8.51 8.48 7.51
N MET A 35 7.78 7.72 6.68
CA MET A 35 6.74 6.79 7.10
C MET A 35 6.91 5.47 6.33
N LEU A 36 6.87 4.37 7.05
CA LEU A 36 7.02 3.03 6.55
C LEU A 36 5.77 2.21 6.89
N ILE A 37 5.17 1.63 5.85
CA ILE A 37 3.98 0.80 5.95
C ILE A 37 4.35 -0.59 5.47
N ILE A 38 4.12 -1.57 6.34
CA ILE A 38 4.26 -2.97 6.00
C ILE A 38 2.88 -3.62 6.07
N VAL A 39 2.48 -4.26 4.97
CA VAL A 39 1.27 -5.07 4.91
C VAL A 39 1.62 -6.55 4.77
N GLU A 40 0.68 -7.41 5.18
CA GLU A 40 0.80 -8.87 5.13
C GLU A 40 1.98 -9.38 5.97
N THR A 41 2.13 -8.86 7.21
CA THR A 41 3.25 -9.18 8.10
C THR A 41 3.31 -10.65 8.52
N ARG A 42 2.16 -11.35 8.58
CA ARG A 42 2.02 -12.76 9.01
C ARG A 42 2.75 -13.09 10.32
N CYS A 43 2.92 -12.09 11.18
CA CYS A 43 3.55 -12.22 12.48
C CYS A 43 2.89 -11.26 13.47
N ASP A 44 3.10 -11.50 14.76
CA ASP A 44 2.70 -10.56 15.81
C ASP A 44 3.41 -9.22 15.58
N PRO A 45 2.68 -8.10 15.38
CA PRO A 45 3.27 -6.78 15.20
C PRO A 45 4.16 -6.34 16.37
N LYS A 46 3.93 -6.86 17.59
CA LYS A 46 4.82 -6.59 18.74
C LYS A 46 6.26 -7.06 18.48
N LYS A 47 6.44 -8.14 17.72
CA LYS A 47 7.78 -8.63 17.33
C LYS A 47 8.48 -7.67 16.37
N LEU A 48 7.74 -6.84 15.64
CA LEU A 48 8.30 -5.87 14.71
C LEU A 48 8.68 -4.55 15.38
N CYS A 49 8.22 -4.28 16.61
CA CYS A 49 8.54 -3.04 17.32
C CYS A 49 10.05 -2.82 17.45
N CYS A 50 10.80 -3.85 17.90
CA CYS A 50 12.27 -3.77 17.98
C CYS A 50 12.91 -3.56 16.60
N THR A 51 12.36 -4.19 15.55
CA THR A 51 12.85 -4.03 14.18
C THR A 51 12.71 -2.59 13.70
N PHE A 52 11.54 -1.97 13.85
CA PHE A 52 11.33 -0.59 13.42
C PHE A 52 12.13 0.43 14.23
N LYS A 53 12.31 0.20 15.54
CA LYS A 53 13.22 1.00 16.37
C LYS A 53 14.66 0.94 15.87
N LEU A 54 15.17 -0.25 15.54
CA LEU A 54 16.51 -0.42 14.96
C LEU A 54 16.67 0.25 13.58
N LEU A 55 15.58 0.40 12.84
CA LEU A 55 15.52 1.12 11.56
C LEU A 55 15.37 2.64 11.72
N GLY A 56 15.30 3.13 12.96
CA GLY A 56 15.20 4.57 13.28
C GLY A 56 13.79 5.15 13.15
N TYR A 57 12.75 4.34 13.39
CA TYR A 57 11.38 4.82 13.54
C TYR A 57 11.00 4.90 15.02
N ASP A 58 10.40 6.03 15.43
CA ASP A 58 10.09 6.31 16.83
C ASP A 58 8.79 5.66 17.29
N GLU A 59 7.78 5.75 16.43
CA GLU A 59 6.39 5.41 16.77
C GLU A 59 5.82 4.38 15.79
N MET A 60 4.83 3.61 16.26
CA MET A 60 4.22 2.54 15.47
C MET A 60 2.74 2.33 15.80
N LEU A 61 1.93 2.11 14.75
CA LEU A 61 0.54 1.65 14.82
C LEU A 61 0.40 0.32 14.10
N THR A 62 -0.49 -0.55 14.59
CA THR A 62 -0.68 -1.90 14.04
C THR A 62 -2.16 -2.26 14.00
N THR A 63 -2.62 -3.02 13.00
CA THR A 63 -3.97 -3.58 13.02
C THR A 63 -4.05 -4.73 14.02
N GLU A 64 -5.25 -5.09 14.45
CA GLU A 64 -5.44 -6.34 15.20
C GLU A 64 -5.21 -7.53 14.26
N ASN A 65 -4.45 -8.52 14.74
CA ASN A 65 -4.26 -9.77 14.02
C ASN A 65 -5.42 -10.72 14.28
N ARG A 66 -6.02 -11.28 13.23
CA ARG A 66 -6.86 -12.48 13.35
C ARG A 66 -5.97 -13.71 13.10
N GLY A 67 -5.14 -14.06 14.08
CA GLY A 67 -4.16 -15.16 13.95
C GLY A 67 -2.92 -14.78 13.11
N TYR A 68 -2.53 -15.62 12.16
CA TYR A 68 -1.38 -15.40 11.26
C TYR A 68 -1.73 -14.68 9.95
N THR A 69 -2.98 -14.23 9.78
CA THR A 69 -3.46 -13.60 8.54
C THR A 69 -3.62 -12.10 8.69
N GLY A 70 -3.16 -11.37 7.69
CA GLY A 70 -3.25 -9.91 7.65
C GLY A 70 -2.15 -9.21 8.46
N GLY A 71 -2.44 -7.97 8.84
CA GLY A 71 -1.49 -7.09 9.53
C GLY A 71 -1.08 -5.92 8.63
N ILE A 72 -1.51 -4.72 9.01
CA ILE A 72 -0.95 -3.45 8.54
C ILE A 72 -0.16 -2.90 9.71
N VAL A 73 1.09 -2.55 9.47
CA VAL A 73 1.95 -1.85 10.42
C VAL A 73 2.36 -0.53 9.78
N VAL A 74 2.26 0.54 10.56
CA VAL A 74 2.64 1.90 10.16
C VAL A 74 3.64 2.39 11.17
N ALA A 75 4.86 2.72 10.73
CA ALA A 75 5.91 3.28 11.57
C ALA A 75 6.35 4.63 11.00
N TRP A 76 6.66 5.61 11.84
CA TRP A 76 7.08 6.94 11.39
C TRP A 76 8.13 7.57 12.30
N LYS A 77 8.78 8.60 11.75
CA LYS A 77 9.79 9.41 12.41
C LYS A 77 9.16 10.66 13.01
N LYS A 78 9.17 10.80 14.33
CA LYS A 78 8.42 11.85 15.05
C LYS A 78 8.96 13.25 14.79
N GLU A 79 10.23 13.36 14.42
CA GLU A 79 10.87 14.62 14.04
C GLU A 79 10.37 15.15 12.68
N ASN A 80 9.78 14.29 11.86
CA ASN A 80 9.31 14.65 10.52
C ASN A 80 7.80 14.85 10.44
N ILE A 81 7.01 14.03 11.15
CA ILE A 81 5.55 14.03 11.10
C ILE A 81 4.93 13.55 12.41
N ASN A 82 3.73 14.06 12.69
CA ASN A 82 2.83 13.48 13.68
C ASN A 82 1.73 12.68 12.97
N VAL A 83 1.39 11.51 13.50
CA VAL A 83 0.38 10.61 12.93
C VAL A 83 -0.67 10.31 13.98
N THR A 84 -1.93 10.61 13.67
CA THR A 84 -3.08 10.31 14.53
C THR A 84 -4.00 9.30 13.84
N LEU A 85 -4.35 8.23 14.55
CA LEU A 85 -5.29 7.23 14.07
C LEU A 85 -6.73 7.75 14.15
N THR A 86 -7.41 7.85 13.01
CA THR A 86 -8.82 8.29 12.94
C THR A 86 -9.78 7.11 12.86
N SER A 87 -9.42 6.06 12.13
CA SER A 87 -10.21 4.82 12.04
C SER A 87 -9.31 3.64 11.73
N LYS A 88 -9.66 2.45 12.22
CA LYS A 88 -8.92 1.22 12.00
C LYS A 88 -9.87 0.08 11.70
N LYS A 89 -9.61 -0.64 10.61
CA LYS A 89 -10.29 -1.88 10.24
C LYS A 89 -9.24 -2.93 9.83
N PHE A 90 -9.68 -4.15 9.55
CA PHE A 90 -8.75 -5.23 9.16
C PHE A 90 -8.04 -4.97 7.82
N GLN A 91 -8.71 -4.27 6.90
CA GLN A 91 -8.21 -4.04 5.53
C GLN A 91 -7.59 -2.65 5.34
N PHE A 92 -7.67 -1.75 6.32
CA PHE A 92 -7.06 -0.41 6.25
C PHE A 92 -6.86 0.24 7.63
N MET A 93 -5.95 1.22 7.69
CA MET A 93 -5.97 2.26 8.71
C MET A 93 -6.23 3.60 8.05
N HIS A 94 -6.98 4.48 8.70
CA HIS A 94 -7.17 5.86 8.26
C HIS A 94 -6.48 6.79 9.24
N LEU A 95 -5.51 7.54 8.72
CA LEU A 95 -4.54 8.29 9.51
C LEU A 95 -4.58 9.75 9.12
N LYS A 96 -4.62 10.63 10.11
CA LYS A 96 -4.28 12.05 9.94
C LYS A 96 -2.78 12.20 10.06
N VAL A 97 -2.13 12.78 9.06
CA VAL A 97 -0.69 13.02 9.01
C VAL A 97 -0.45 14.51 9.02
N GLN A 98 0.27 15.00 10.02
CA GLN A 98 0.55 16.42 10.21
C GLN A 98 2.05 16.69 10.13
N PHE A 99 2.43 17.70 9.36
CA PHE A 99 3.80 18.20 9.28
C PHE A 99 4.08 19.23 10.39
N PRO A 100 5.35 19.49 10.75
CA PRO A 100 5.72 20.49 11.76
C PRO A 100 5.25 21.91 11.43
N ASN A 101 5.02 22.23 10.16
CA ASN A 101 4.49 23.52 9.72
C ASN A 101 2.96 23.63 9.84
N GLY A 102 2.30 22.67 10.48
CA GLY A 102 0.85 22.67 10.72
C GLY A 102 0.01 22.11 9.57
N ARG A 103 0.56 22.00 8.35
CA ARG A 103 -0.16 21.37 7.23
C ARG A 103 -0.43 19.91 7.52
N ASP A 104 -1.64 19.45 7.20
CA ASP A 104 -2.04 18.07 7.33
C ASP A 104 -2.62 17.51 6.03
N TRP A 105 -2.78 16.20 6.02
CA TRP A 105 -3.44 15.41 4.98
C TRP A 105 -3.78 14.04 5.58
N TYR A 106 -4.60 13.28 4.88
CA TYR A 106 -5.03 11.96 5.32
C TYR A 106 -4.41 10.86 4.49
N PHE A 107 -3.84 9.88 5.18
CA PHE A 107 -3.30 8.68 4.56
C PHE A 107 -4.09 7.45 4.96
N THR A 108 -4.39 6.61 3.97
CA THR A 108 -5.05 5.33 4.20
C THR A 108 -4.25 4.20 3.56
N PRO A 109 -3.35 3.52 4.29
CA PRO A 109 -2.77 2.28 3.82
C PRO A 109 -3.85 1.20 3.70
N VAL A 110 -3.89 0.52 2.55
CA VAL A 110 -4.89 -0.51 2.22
C VAL A 110 -4.23 -1.86 1.98
N TYR A 111 -4.81 -2.89 2.59
CA TYR A 111 -4.58 -4.29 2.25
C TYR A 111 -5.95 -4.97 2.07
N ALA A 112 -6.47 -4.89 0.85
CA ALA A 112 -7.78 -5.41 0.51
C ALA A 112 -7.77 -6.94 0.44
N SER A 113 -8.88 -7.57 0.81
CA SER A 113 -9.04 -9.02 0.73
C SER A 113 -9.06 -9.49 -0.73
N PRO A 114 -8.47 -10.66 -1.05
CA PRO A 114 -8.68 -11.29 -2.35
C PRO A 114 -10.11 -11.81 -2.52
N ASN A 115 -10.89 -11.92 -1.43
CA ASN A 115 -12.30 -12.27 -1.46
C ASN A 115 -13.16 -11.02 -1.77
N GLU A 116 -14.00 -11.13 -2.81
CA GLU A 116 -14.80 -10.01 -3.31
C GLU A 116 -15.78 -9.44 -2.28
N GLU A 117 -16.40 -10.28 -1.45
CA GLU A 117 -17.39 -9.84 -0.47
C GLU A 117 -16.74 -9.04 0.65
N ASN A 118 -15.59 -9.51 1.15
CA ASN A 118 -14.79 -8.74 2.11
C ASN A 118 -14.30 -7.42 1.50
N ARG A 119 -13.91 -7.44 0.22
CA ARG A 119 -13.48 -6.22 -0.49
C ARG A 119 -14.64 -5.22 -0.61
N ARG A 120 -15.87 -5.68 -0.84
CA ARG A 120 -17.07 -4.85 -0.88
C ARG A 120 -17.27 -4.07 0.43
N VAL A 121 -17.07 -4.74 1.57
CA VAL A 121 -17.14 -4.10 2.90
C VAL A 121 -16.08 -3.00 3.05
N LEU A 122 -14.83 -3.25 2.63
CA LEU A 122 -13.78 -2.23 2.62
C LEU A 122 -14.20 -0.98 1.85
N TRP A 123 -14.76 -1.15 0.65
CA TRP A 123 -15.15 -0.02 -0.20
C TRP A 123 -16.34 0.76 0.35
N GLU A 124 -17.27 0.09 1.03
CA GLU A 124 -18.37 0.77 1.72
C GLU A 124 -17.84 1.61 2.90
N ASP A 125 -16.90 1.08 3.70
CA ASP A 125 -16.24 1.84 4.77
C ASP A 125 -15.51 3.08 4.20
N LEU A 126 -14.75 2.91 3.11
CA LEU A 126 -14.01 4.01 2.47
C LEU A 126 -14.94 5.06 1.86
N LYS A 127 -16.06 4.65 1.27
CA LYS A 127 -17.09 5.55 0.75
C LYS A 127 -17.71 6.38 1.86
N ASN A 128 -18.01 5.77 3.01
CA ASN A 128 -18.54 6.48 4.17
C ASN A 128 -17.56 7.49 4.76
N ILE A 129 -16.25 7.19 4.74
CA ILE A 129 -15.20 8.14 5.10
C ILE A 129 -15.18 9.30 4.09
N ALA A 130 -15.14 8.99 2.79
CA ALA A 130 -15.10 10.00 1.74
C ALA A 130 -16.32 10.95 1.77
N ALA A 131 -17.51 10.44 2.05
CA ALA A 131 -18.74 11.23 2.12
C ALA A 131 -18.77 12.23 3.29
N ARG A 132 -17.86 12.13 4.26
CA ARG A 132 -17.81 12.97 5.46
C ARG A 132 -16.58 13.88 5.50
N MET A 133 -15.78 13.89 4.43
CA MET A 133 -14.48 14.56 4.42
C MET A 133 -14.24 15.26 3.09
N GLU A 134 -13.80 16.51 3.18
CA GLU A 134 -13.33 17.28 2.02
C GLU A 134 -11.80 17.49 2.05
N ASP A 135 -11.11 16.87 3.01
CA ASP A 135 -9.67 17.02 3.20
C ASP A 135 -8.83 16.33 2.12
N SER A 136 -7.60 16.79 1.97
CA SER A 136 -6.56 16.12 1.16
C SER A 136 -6.34 14.68 1.61
N ARG A 137 -6.53 13.72 0.69
CA ARG A 137 -6.48 12.29 1.01
C ARG A 137 -5.77 11.46 -0.06
N LEU A 138 -5.00 10.51 0.41
CA LEU A 138 -4.31 9.49 -0.39
C LEU A 138 -4.55 8.10 0.21
N LEU A 139 -4.96 7.16 -0.64
CA LEU A 139 -4.97 5.73 -0.35
C LEU A 139 -3.82 5.08 -1.09
N ALA A 140 -3.12 4.13 -0.46
CA ALA A 140 -2.09 3.36 -1.16
C ALA A 140 -1.95 1.95 -0.59
N GLY A 141 -1.63 0.99 -1.47
CA GLY A 141 -1.37 -0.39 -1.07
C GLY A 141 -1.99 -1.39 -2.04
N ASP A 142 -2.28 -2.58 -1.53
CA ASP A 142 -2.75 -3.73 -2.31
C ASP A 142 -4.28 -3.74 -2.35
N PHE A 143 -4.86 -3.44 -3.51
CA PHE A 143 -6.32 -3.44 -3.69
C PHE A 143 -6.85 -4.81 -4.15
N ASN A 144 -5.96 -5.74 -4.52
CA ASN A 144 -6.28 -7.05 -5.06
C ASN A 144 -7.25 -7.02 -6.28
N ASP A 145 -7.32 -5.89 -7.00
CA ASP A 145 -8.25 -5.67 -8.10
C ASP A 145 -7.61 -4.86 -9.24
N ILE A 146 -8.19 -4.95 -10.44
CA ILE A 146 -7.69 -4.30 -11.66
C ILE A 146 -8.78 -3.46 -12.33
N MET A 147 -8.43 -2.25 -12.75
CA MET A 147 -9.35 -1.35 -13.44
C MET A 147 -9.50 -1.70 -14.90
N PHE A 148 -8.44 -2.13 -15.58
CA PHE A 148 -8.46 -2.36 -17.03
C PHE A 148 -7.89 -3.73 -17.39
N SER A 149 -8.33 -4.28 -18.53
CA SER A 149 -7.75 -5.52 -19.04
C SER A 149 -6.25 -5.40 -19.32
N THR A 150 -5.77 -4.19 -19.65
CA THR A 150 -4.35 -3.87 -19.84
C THR A 150 -3.51 -4.00 -18.57
N GLU A 151 -4.14 -4.07 -17.39
CA GLU A 151 -3.49 -4.30 -16.10
C GLU A 151 -3.29 -5.79 -15.79
N LYS A 152 -3.71 -6.69 -16.70
CA LYS A 152 -3.43 -8.13 -16.65
C LYS A 152 -2.67 -8.60 -17.88
N LYS A 153 -1.78 -9.58 -17.70
CA LYS A 153 -1.15 -10.34 -18.80
C LYS A 153 -1.20 -11.83 -18.49
N GLY A 154 -1.60 -12.64 -19.47
CA GLY A 154 -1.73 -14.08 -19.34
C GLY A 154 -2.91 -14.53 -18.46
N GLY A 155 -3.16 -15.84 -18.42
CA GLY A 155 -4.29 -16.41 -17.69
C GLY A 155 -5.63 -16.27 -18.43
N ALA A 156 -6.71 -16.51 -17.71
CA ALA A 156 -8.06 -16.35 -18.23
C ALA A 156 -8.39 -14.88 -18.60
N PRO A 157 -9.33 -14.64 -19.54
CA PRO A 157 -9.81 -13.31 -19.85
C PRO A 157 -10.29 -12.53 -18.63
N VAL A 158 -10.06 -11.21 -18.64
CA VAL A 158 -10.51 -10.31 -17.57
C VAL A 158 -12.03 -10.15 -17.61
N SER A 159 -12.67 -10.18 -16.44
CA SER A 159 -14.08 -9.85 -16.32
C SER A 159 -14.27 -8.33 -16.39
N VAL A 160 -14.88 -7.85 -17.49
CA VAL A 160 -15.21 -6.43 -17.68
C VAL A 160 -16.09 -5.91 -16.55
N ARG A 161 -17.03 -6.73 -16.06
CA ARG A 161 -17.89 -6.40 -14.92
C ARG A 161 -17.09 -6.11 -13.65
N LYS A 162 -16.09 -6.94 -13.32
CA LYS A 162 -15.23 -6.70 -12.13
C LYS A 162 -14.43 -5.40 -12.27
N CYS A 163 -13.89 -5.15 -13.47
CA CYS A 163 -13.20 -3.90 -13.77
C CYS A 163 -14.09 -2.66 -13.63
N ASN A 164 -15.35 -2.74 -14.12
CA ASN A 164 -16.34 -1.66 -13.93
C ASN A 164 -16.61 -1.41 -12.46
N ASN A 165 -16.90 -2.46 -11.69
CA ASN A 165 -17.17 -2.35 -10.26
C ASN A 165 -16.02 -1.67 -9.50
N PHE A 166 -14.77 -1.99 -9.85
CA PHE A 166 -13.63 -1.35 -9.20
C PHE A 166 -13.52 0.15 -9.56
N ARG A 167 -13.70 0.52 -10.84
CA ARG A 167 -13.75 1.93 -11.24
C ARG A 167 -14.89 2.68 -10.55
N GLU A 168 -16.07 2.09 -10.46
CA GLU A 168 -17.24 2.69 -9.78
C GLU A 168 -16.96 2.94 -8.29
N ARG A 169 -16.30 2.00 -7.61
CA ARG A 169 -15.88 2.17 -6.20
C ARG A 169 -14.89 3.32 -6.03
N ILE A 170 -13.91 3.44 -6.93
CA ILE A 170 -12.95 4.56 -6.95
C ILE A 170 -13.68 5.89 -7.15
N ASN A 171 -14.57 5.95 -8.15
CA ASN A 171 -15.35 7.15 -8.46
C ASN A 171 -16.30 7.55 -7.32
N ALA A 172 -16.98 6.58 -6.70
CA ALA A 172 -17.86 6.82 -5.56
C ALA A 172 -17.12 7.37 -4.33
N CYS A 173 -15.80 7.15 -4.24
CA CYS A 173 -14.94 7.73 -3.22
C CYS A 173 -14.26 9.04 -3.68
N GLN A 174 -14.61 9.56 -4.87
CA GLN A 174 -14.00 10.74 -5.50
C GLN A 174 -12.47 10.65 -5.61
N LEU A 175 -11.99 9.47 -5.97
CA LEU A 175 -10.56 9.19 -6.10
C LEU A 175 -10.15 9.09 -7.58
N MET A 176 -8.88 9.34 -7.84
CA MET A 176 -8.22 9.11 -9.12
C MET A 176 -6.93 8.32 -8.91
N ASP A 177 -6.60 7.43 -9.85
CA ASP A 177 -5.30 6.75 -9.86
C ASP A 177 -4.21 7.75 -10.22
N ILE A 178 -3.21 7.88 -9.35
CA ILE A 178 -2.05 8.76 -9.56
C ILE A 178 -1.17 8.26 -10.72
N GLY A 179 -1.31 6.98 -11.08
CA GLY A 179 -0.38 6.29 -11.94
C GLY A 179 0.89 5.89 -11.17
N SER A 180 1.83 5.29 -11.87
CA SER A 180 3.11 4.90 -11.27
C SER A 180 4.21 4.79 -12.31
N MET A 181 5.43 5.17 -11.91
CA MET A 181 6.64 4.89 -12.66
C MET A 181 7.21 3.51 -12.31
N GLY A 182 7.97 2.92 -13.24
CA GLY A 182 8.63 1.63 -13.04
C GLY A 182 7.83 0.47 -13.62
N ALA A 183 7.85 -0.68 -12.94
CA ALA A 183 7.22 -1.89 -13.44
C ALA A 183 5.69 -1.73 -13.57
N LYS A 184 5.15 -2.11 -14.72
CA LYS A 184 3.70 -2.05 -15.00
C LYS A 184 2.88 -2.98 -14.11
N PHE A 185 3.40 -4.16 -13.81
CA PHE A 185 2.74 -5.20 -13.02
C PHE A 185 3.39 -5.30 -11.65
N THR A 186 2.59 -5.48 -10.62
CA THR A 186 3.07 -5.59 -9.23
C THR A 186 2.95 -7.00 -8.65
N TRP A 187 2.16 -7.84 -9.29
CA TRP A 187 1.96 -9.22 -8.93
C TRP A 187 2.22 -10.17 -10.10
N ARG A 188 2.79 -11.32 -9.79
CA ARG A 188 2.98 -12.45 -10.71
C ARG A 188 2.25 -13.66 -10.16
N GLY A 189 1.36 -14.23 -10.94
CA GLY A 189 0.62 -15.42 -10.57
C GLY A 189 1.36 -16.73 -10.76
N PRO A 190 0.67 -17.84 -10.46
CA PRO A 190 1.15 -19.18 -10.78
C PRO A 190 1.29 -19.36 -12.30
N ASN A 191 1.94 -20.46 -12.70
CA ASN A 191 1.89 -20.90 -14.08
C ASN A 191 0.45 -21.31 -14.43
N TYR A 192 -0.01 -20.86 -15.59
CA TYR A 192 -1.30 -21.17 -16.19
C TYR A 192 -1.11 -22.19 -17.33
N HIS A 193 -2.21 -22.71 -17.87
CA HIS A 193 -2.19 -23.69 -18.96
C HIS A 193 -1.20 -23.32 -20.07
N GLY A 194 -0.42 -24.30 -20.54
CA GLY A 194 0.62 -24.08 -21.55
C GLY A 194 1.86 -23.33 -21.06
N GLY A 195 2.09 -23.25 -19.74
CA GLY A 195 3.28 -22.63 -19.15
C GLY A 195 3.25 -21.10 -19.13
N GLN A 196 2.12 -20.49 -19.49
CA GLN A 196 1.97 -19.04 -19.46
C GLN A 196 2.02 -18.52 -18.02
N ARG A 197 2.66 -17.38 -17.80
CA ARG A 197 2.69 -16.72 -16.49
C ARG A 197 1.64 -15.61 -16.43
N ILE A 198 0.92 -15.53 -15.31
CA ILE A 198 -0.05 -14.46 -15.06
C ILE A 198 0.68 -13.27 -14.43
N TYR A 199 0.33 -12.05 -14.83
CA TYR A 199 0.78 -10.81 -14.19
C TYR A 199 -0.38 -9.85 -14.01
N GLU A 200 -0.41 -9.13 -12.89
CA GLU A 200 -1.47 -8.16 -12.55
C GLU A 200 -0.88 -6.92 -11.85
N ARG A 201 -1.48 -5.75 -12.08
CA ARG A 201 -1.22 -4.51 -11.30
C ARG A 201 -2.24 -4.42 -10.16
N LEU A 202 -1.89 -4.96 -8.99
CA LEU A 202 -2.80 -5.03 -7.84
C LEU A 202 -2.56 -3.90 -6.84
N ASP A 203 -1.33 -3.40 -6.79
CA ASP A 203 -0.92 -2.36 -5.88
C ASP A 203 -1.01 -1.01 -6.62
N ARG A 204 -1.51 0.04 -5.97
CA ARG A 204 -1.58 1.40 -6.55
C ARG A 204 -1.75 2.46 -5.47
N ALA A 205 -1.70 3.73 -5.88
CA ALA A 205 -2.08 4.85 -5.04
C ALA A 205 -3.19 5.67 -5.70
N LEU A 206 -4.19 6.04 -4.89
CA LEU A 206 -5.39 6.74 -5.31
C LEU A 206 -5.54 8.00 -4.47
N SER A 207 -5.69 9.17 -5.10
CA SER A 207 -5.87 10.45 -4.40
C SER A 207 -7.17 11.13 -4.77
N ASN A 208 -7.67 12.02 -3.93
CA ASN A 208 -8.64 13.02 -4.37
C ASN A 208 -7.94 14.22 -5.03
N ASP A 209 -8.74 15.15 -5.55
CA ASP A 209 -8.30 16.39 -6.17
C ASP A 209 -7.48 17.26 -5.21
N LYS A 210 -7.93 17.38 -3.95
CA LYS A 210 -7.27 18.18 -2.92
C LYS A 210 -5.84 17.73 -2.67
N TRP A 211 -5.59 16.42 -2.62
CA TRP A 211 -4.23 15.91 -2.47
C TRP A 211 -3.36 16.22 -3.69
N ARG A 212 -3.89 16.14 -4.92
CA ARG A 212 -3.14 16.53 -6.12
C ARG A 212 -2.82 18.02 -6.15
N ILE A 213 -3.71 18.87 -5.65
CA ILE A 213 -3.46 20.32 -5.52
C ILE A 213 -2.40 20.61 -4.45
N GLN A 214 -2.46 19.91 -3.31
CA GLN A 214 -1.51 20.09 -2.21
C GLN A 214 -0.11 19.54 -2.54
N PHE A 215 -0.03 18.47 -3.35
CA PHE A 215 1.21 17.79 -3.74
C PHE A 215 1.29 17.64 -5.26
N PRO A 216 1.47 18.75 -6.00
CA PRO A 216 1.44 18.74 -7.48
C PRO A 216 2.54 17.85 -8.08
N ASP A 217 3.71 17.82 -7.44
CA ASP A 217 4.87 17.01 -7.85
C ASP A 217 4.88 15.58 -7.26
N GLY A 218 3.82 15.22 -6.52
CA GLY A 218 3.69 13.90 -5.92
C GLY A 218 3.59 12.80 -6.98
N TYR A 219 4.38 11.73 -6.82
CA TYR A 219 4.37 10.59 -7.73
C TYR A 219 4.49 9.24 -7.02
N VAL A 220 4.18 8.16 -7.71
CA VAL A 220 4.36 6.79 -7.20
C VAL A 220 5.42 6.09 -8.03
N ARG A 221 6.32 5.36 -7.38
CA ARG A 221 7.30 4.50 -8.02
C ARG A 221 7.12 3.07 -7.55
N VAL A 222 7.02 2.17 -8.50
CA VAL A 222 7.10 0.73 -8.24
C VAL A 222 8.58 0.36 -8.20
N LEU A 223 9.04 -0.15 -7.06
CA LEU A 223 10.44 -0.51 -6.87
C LEU A 223 10.73 -1.96 -7.24
N PRO A 224 11.92 -2.22 -7.81
CA PRO A 224 12.38 -3.58 -8.03
C PRO A 224 12.61 -4.27 -6.68
N ARG A 225 12.25 -5.55 -6.62
CA ARG A 225 12.37 -6.33 -5.40
C ARG A 225 13.83 -6.71 -5.13
N VAL A 226 14.30 -6.44 -3.93
CA VAL A 226 15.65 -6.82 -3.49
C VAL A 226 15.62 -8.22 -2.84
N ILE A 227 15.69 -9.28 -3.67
CA ILE A 227 16.03 -10.72 -3.38
C ILE A 227 14.85 -11.61 -2.81
N GLU A 228 14.68 -12.95 -2.99
CA GLU A 228 15.39 -14.15 -3.54
C GLU A 228 14.42 -15.09 -4.35
N LYS A 229 14.97 -16.06 -5.08
CA LYS A 229 14.30 -17.02 -5.99
C LYS A 229 12.96 -17.58 -5.45
N ALA A 230 11.90 -17.42 -6.24
CA ALA A 230 10.67 -18.14 -6.01
C ALA A 230 10.82 -19.62 -6.41
N ASN A 231 11.08 -20.50 -5.45
CA ASN A 231 10.80 -21.92 -5.64
C ASN A 231 9.32 -22.16 -5.29
N GLY A 232 8.46 -22.37 -6.31
CA GLY A 232 7.10 -22.87 -6.11
C GLY A 232 6.04 -22.36 -7.10
N ASN A 233 4.99 -23.18 -7.29
CA ASN A 233 3.82 -22.95 -8.14
C ASN A 233 2.77 -21.97 -7.55
N ARG A 234 3.10 -21.10 -6.60
CA ARG A 234 2.17 -20.11 -6.02
C ARG A 234 2.49 -18.70 -6.54
N GLY A 235 1.48 -17.83 -6.65
CA GLY A 235 1.68 -16.45 -7.09
C GLY A 235 2.57 -15.64 -6.13
N VAL A 236 3.48 -14.81 -6.67
CA VAL A 236 4.51 -14.01 -5.98
C VAL A 236 4.38 -12.53 -6.40
N LYS A 237 4.43 -11.58 -5.45
CA LYS A 237 4.60 -10.14 -5.80
C LYS A 237 5.96 -9.93 -6.45
N ILE A 238 5.98 -9.24 -7.58
CA ILE A 238 7.20 -9.00 -8.38
C ILE A 238 7.80 -7.64 -8.14
N SER A 239 7.11 -6.78 -7.41
CA SER A 239 7.58 -5.45 -7.06
C SER A 239 7.01 -5.01 -5.72
N ASP A 240 7.77 -4.15 -5.06
CA ASP A 240 7.32 -3.44 -3.87
C ASP A 240 6.84 -2.04 -4.30
N GLN A 241 5.94 -1.40 -3.54
CA GLN A 241 5.47 -0.05 -3.88
C GLN A 241 6.12 1.01 -3.00
N VAL A 242 6.53 2.10 -3.62
CA VAL A 242 6.96 3.29 -2.90
C VAL A 242 6.18 4.47 -3.40
N ALA A 243 5.34 5.00 -2.52
CA ALA A 243 4.67 6.27 -2.74
C ALA A 243 5.68 7.39 -2.44
N HIS A 244 6.34 7.88 -3.48
CA HIS A 244 7.20 9.05 -3.35
C HIS A 244 6.34 10.31 -3.31
N MET A 245 5.86 10.67 -2.12
CA MET A 245 5.29 12.00 -1.97
C MET A 245 6.44 12.99 -1.97
N LEU A 246 6.63 13.67 -3.10
CA LEU A 246 7.50 14.83 -3.14
C LEU A 246 6.70 16.04 -2.67
N GLN A 247 7.22 16.70 -1.64
CA GLN A 247 7.13 18.15 -1.55
C GLN A 247 8.43 18.71 -2.11
#